data_AF-A0A941MF19-F1
#
_entry.id   AF-A0A941MF19-F1
#
_cell.length_a   1.000
_cell.length_b   1.000
_cell.length_c   1.000
_cell.angle_alpha   90.00
_cell.angle_beta   90.00
_cell.angle_gamma   90.00
#
_symmetry.space_group_name_H-M   'P 1'
#
loop_
_entity.id
_entity.type
_entity.pdbx_description
1 polymer ?
#
loop_
_entity_poly.entity_id
_entity_poly.type
_entity_poly.pdbx_seq_one_letter_code
_entity_poly.pdbx_strand_id
1 'polypeptide(L)'
;MDDLSIIDQFTQTFSQYIDSGFGLIAGDVGYLSSVLVAIDITLAGLFWALLAEDNIPAQLIKKVLYVGFFALLLSNFKGFADIIFQSFAGLGLKASGGSLTAADLMRPGFVASTGFTASKPLLEKAGELVGITTFFSNFATIA
;
A
#
# COMPACT_ATOMS: atom_id res chain seq x y z
N MET A 1 -25.45 -7.55 24.19
CA MET A 1 -25.31 -8.18 22.84
C MET A 1 -25.10 -7.12 21.76
N ASP A 2 -25.48 -5.86 21.99
CA ASP A 2 -25.19 -4.74 21.07
C ASP A 2 -23.71 -4.32 20.99
N ASP A 3 -22.89 -4.54 22.03
CA ASP A 3 -21.47 -4.11 22.03
C ASP A 3 -20.56 -4.91 21.09
N LEU A 4 -20.86 -6.19 20.83
CA LEU A 4 -20.09 -7.01 19.90
C LEU A 4 -20.37 -6.63 18.43
N SER A 5 -21.60 -6.18 18.15
CA SER A 5 -22.04 -5.69 16.83
C SER A 5 -21.22 -4.46 16.37
N ILE A 6 -20.81 -3.60 17.31
CA ILE A 6 -19.98 -2.42 16.99
C ILE A 6 -18.61 -2.82 16.44
N ILE A 7 -17.98 -3.87 16.99
CA ILE A 7 -16.69 -4.36 16.51
C ILE A 7 -16.83 -4.95 15.11
N ASP A 8 -17.89 -5.72 14.89
CA ASP A 8 -18.17 -6.31 13.56
C ASP A 8 -18.46 -5.21 12.53
N GLN A 9 -19.25 -4.20 12.88
CA GLN A 9 -19.59 -3.09 11.98
C GLN A 9 -18.39 -2.19 11.69
N PHE A 10 -17.54 -1.92 12.69
CA PHE A 10 -16.27 -1.24 12.47
C PHE A 10 -15.37 -2.03 11.53
N THR A 11 -15.21 -3.34 11.78
CA THR A 11 -14.37 -4.23 10.97
C THR A 11 -14.88 -4.30 9.53
N GLN A 12 -16.19 -4.39 9.34
CA GLN A 12 -16.83 -4.39 8.02
C GLN A 12 -16.60 -3.06 7.28
N THR A 13 -16.80 -1.94 7.96
CA THR A 13 -16.58 -0.60 7.38
C THR A 13 -15.12 -0.39 6.99
N PHE A 14 -14.21 -0.80 7.87
CA PHE A 14 -12.77 -0.72 7.64
C PHE A 14 -12.34 -1.58 6.45
N SER A 15 -12.82 -2.83 6.39
CA SER A 15 -12.53 -3.75 5.29
C SER A 15 -13.04 -3.20 3.96
N GLN A 16 -14.29 -2.70 3.93
CA GLN A 16 -14.87 -2.09 2.74
C GLN A 16 -14.07 -0.87 2.25
N TYR A 17 -13.55 -0.06 3.17
CA TYR A 17 -12.67 1.06 2.83
C TYR A 17 -11.34 0.58 2.22
N ILE A 18 -10.70 -0.43 2.80
CA ILE A 18 -9.46 -1.02 2.26
C ILE A 18 -9.70 -1.61 0.86
N ASP A 19 -10.75 -2.41 0.70
CA ASP A 19 -11.08 -3.06 -0.58
C ASP A 19 -11.37 -2.02 -1.66
N SER A 20 -12.04 -0.91 -1.30
CA SER A 20 -12.28 0.19 -2.23
C SER A 20 -10.97 0.84 -2.70
N GLY A 21 -10.00 1.00 -1.81
CA GLY A 21 -8.68 1.56 -2.13
C GLY A 21 -7.90 0.66 -3.09
N PHE A 22 -7.92 -0.66 -2.88
CA PHE A 22 -7.36 -1.62 -3.84
C PHE A 22 -8.11 -1.60 -5.18
N GLY A 23 -9.43 -1.43 -5.16
CA GLY A 23 -10.24 -1.25 -6.36
C GLY A 23 -9.80 -0.07 -7.22
N LEU A 24 -9.38 1.05 -6.61
CA LEU A 24 -8.91 2.23 -7.33
C LEU A 24 -7.58 2.03 -8.07
N ILE A 25 -6.71 1.17 -7.55
CA ILE A 25 -5.41 0.85 -8.17
C ILE A 25 -5.42 -0.44 -8.98
N ALA A 26 -6.53 -1.18 -9.00
CA ALA A 26 -6.65 -2.47 -9.70
C ALA A 26 -6.28 -2.37 -11.19
N GLY A 27 -6.63 -1.26 -11.85
CA GLY A 27 -6.25 -1.00 -13.24
C GLY A 27 -4.74 -0.85 -13.44
N ASP A 28 -4.05 -0.14 -12.54
CA ASP A 28 -2.60 0.05 -12.63
C ASP A 28 -1.85 -1.26 -12.39
N VAL A 29 -2.33 -2.06 -11.42
CA VAL A 29 -1.82 -3.40 -11.13
C VAL A 29 -2.05 -4.33 -12.32
N GLY A 30 -3.25 -4.30 -12.92
CA GLY A 30 -3.57 -5.09 -14.10
C GLY A 30 -2.69 -4.73 -15.30
N TYR A 31 -2.46 -3.44 -15.53
CA TYR A 31 -1.54 -2.97 -16.57
C TYR A 31 -0.11 -3.48 -16.33
N LEU A 32 0.45 -3.29 -15.12
CA LEU A 32 1.79 -3.75 -14.78
C LEU A 32 1.92 -5.27 -14.97
N SER A 33 0.93 -6.04 -14.52
CA SER A 33 0.88 -7.48 -14.71
C SER A 33 0.90 -7.86 -16.19
N SER A 34 0.10 -7.20 -17.03
CA SER A 34 0.05 -7.47 -18.48
C SER A 34 1.40 -7.20 -19.17
N VAL A 35 2.09 -6.14 -18.77
CA VAL A 35 3.43 -5.80 -19.30
C VAL A 35 4.45 -6.85 -18.87
N LEU A 36 4.44 -7.26 -17.61
CA LEU A 36 5.35 -8.30 -17.10
C LEU A 36 5.12 -9.65 -17.80
N VAL A 37 3.86 -10.03 -18.02
CA VAL A 37 3.50 -11.23 -18.79
C VAL A 37 3.97 -11.13 -20.23
N ALA A 38 3.79 -9.97 -20.89
CA ALA A 38 4.26 -9.76 -22.26
C ALA A 38 5.79 -9.88 -22.37
N ILE A 39 6.54 -9.36 -21.39
CA ILE A 39 7.99 -9.51 -21.33
C ILE A 39 8.38 -10.99 -21.16
N ASP A 40 7.72 -11.71 -20.25
CA ASP A 40 7.99 -13.13 -20.00
C ASP A 40 7.77 -13.99 -21.25
N ILE A 41 6.61 -13.83 -21.91
CA ILE A 41 6.30 -14.53 -23.17
C ILE A 41 7.30 -14.19 -24.26
N THR A 42 7.71 -12.92 -24.38
CA THR A 42 8.69 -12.48 -25.39
C THR A 42 10.05 -13.14 -25.15
N LEU A 43 10.51 -13.18 -23.89
CA LEU A 43 11.78 -13.82 -23.54
C LEU A 43 11.72 -15.34 -23.73
N ALA A 44 10.60 -15.97 -23.35
CA ALA A 44 10.37 -17.40 -23.60
C ALA A 44 10.41 -17.72 -25.09
N GLY A 45 9.70 -16.94 -25.92
CA GLY A 45 9.69 -17.07 -27.37
C GLY A 45 11.09 -16.86 -27.99
N LEU A 46 11.83 -15.85 -27.52
CA LEU A 46 13.21 -15.60 -27.94
C LEU A 46 14.13 -16.79 -27.62
N PHE A 47 14.07 -17.31 -26.39
CA PHE A 47 14.93 -18.42 -25.99
C PHE A 47 14.53 -19.75 -26.60
N TRP A 48 13.25 -19.91 -26.96
CA TRP A 48 12.74 -21.03 -27.74
C TRP A 48 13.18 -20.94 -29.20
N ALA A 49 13.12 -19.77 -29.84
CA ALA A 49 13.60 -19.57 -31.21
C ALA A 49 15.12 -19.77 -31.35
N LEU A 50 15.88 -19.50 -30.28
CA LEU A 50 17.33 -19.73 -30.20
C LEU A 50 17.71 -21.18 -29.81
N LEU A 51 16.73 -22.08 -29.68
CA LEU A 51 16.93 -23.47 -29.27
C LEU A 51 17.35 -24.33 -30.47
N ALA A 52 18.60 -24.20 -30.90
CA ALA A 52 19.21 -25.14 -31.84
C ALA A 52 20.53 -25.66 -31.27
N GLU A 53 20.74 -26.98 -31.41
CA GLU A 53 21.93 -27.68 -30.93
C GLU A 53 23.19 -27.08 -31.57
N ASP A 54 24.23 -26.90 -30.76
CA ASP A 54 25.55 -26.33 -31.11
C ASP A 54 25.60 -24.87 -31.61
N ASN A 55 24.58 -24.05 -31.32
CA ASN A 55 24.65 -22.61 -31.60
C ASN A 55 25.39 -21.83 -30.49
N ILE A 56 26.72 -21.72 -30.61
CA ILE A 56 27.56 -20.82 -29.80
C ILE A 56 26.98 -19.38 -29.73
N PRO A 57 26.48 -18.78 -30.82
CA PRO A 57 25.88 -17.44 -30.76
C PRO A 57 24.65 -17.36 -29.84
N ALA A 58 23.79 -18.38 -29.82
CA ALA A 58 22.61 -18.42 -28.96
C ALA A 58 22.98 -18.47 -27.47
N GLN A 59 24.04 -19.22 -27.13
CA GLN A 59 24.57 -19.28 -25.76
C GLN A 59 25.18 -17.95 -25.34
N LEU A 60 25.90 -17.27 -26.25
CA LEU A 60 26.45 -15.94 -25.99
C LEU A 60 25.34 -14.92 -25.72
N ILE A 61 24.30 -14.88 -26.55
CA ILE A 61 23.17 -13.95 -26.38
C ILE A 61 22.52 -14.13 -25.02
N LYS A 62 22.24 -15.38 -24.59
CA LYS A 62 21.67 -15.67 -23.27
C LYS A 62 22.55 -15.13 -22.13
N LYS A 63 23.86 -15.36 -22.19
CA LYS A 63 24.81 -14.86 -21.18
C LYS A 63 24.91 -13.34 -21.17
N VAL A 64 24.98 -12.72 -22.35
CA VAL A 64 25.06 -11.26 -22.49
C VAL A 64 23.77 -10.60 -22.00
N LEU A 65 22.59 -11.17 -22.27
CA LEU A 65 21.32 -10.64 -21.79
C LEU A 65 21.22 -10.71 -20.26
N TYR A 66 21.63 -11.84 -19.68
CA TYR A 66 21.64 -12.01 -18.22
C TYR A 66 22.63 -11.05 -17.55
N VAL A 67 23.91 -11.13 -17.92
CA VAL A 67 24.95 -10.27 -17.31
C VAL A 67 24.71 -8.80 -17.62
N GLY A 68 24.26 -8.48 -18.84
CA GLY A 68 23.92 -7.13 -19.28
C GLY A 68 22.73 -6.54 -18.53
N PHE A 69 21.70 -7.33 -18.22
CA PHE A 69 20.60 -6.89 -17.37
C PHE A 69 21.07 -6.55 -15.95
N PHE A 70 21.92 -7.40 -15.36
CA PHE A 70 22.52 -7.10 -14.05
C PHE A 70 23.40 -5.85 -14.09
N ALA A 71 24.22 -5.70 -15.13
CA ALA A 71 25.04 -4.51 -15.31
C ALA A 71 24.18 -3.23 -15.46
N LEU A 72 23.09 -3.30 -16.22
CA LEU A 72 22.12 -2.21 -16.37
C LEU A 72 21.49 -1.85 -15.02
N LEU A 73 21.04 -2.85 -14.26
CA LEU A 73 20.40 -2.66 -12.94
C LEU A 73 21.36 -2.01 -11.95
N LEU A 74 22.59 -2.53 -11.85
CA LEU A 74 23.60 -2.00 -10.93
C LEU A 74 24.05 -0.59 -11.32
N SER A 75 24.27 -0.34 -12.62
CA SER A 75 24.69 0.98 -13.10
C SER A 75 23.63 2.05 -12.91
N ASN A 76 22.35 1.69 -12.85
CA ASN A 76 21.23 2.63 -12.74
C ASN A 76 20.44 2.44 -11.44
N PHE A 77 21.01 1.77 -10.44
CA PHE A 77 20.29 1.33 -9.24
C PHE A 77 19.56 2.47 -8.55
N LYS A 78 20.21 3.63 -8.38
CA LYS A 78 19.60 4.82 -7.79
C LYS A 78 18.35 5.27 -8.57
N GLY A 79 18.44 5.36 -9.89
CA GLY A 79 17.32 5.80 -10.73
C GLY A 79 16.14 4.83 -10.66
N PHE A 80 16.42 3.52 -10.72
CA PHE A 80 15.37 2.51 -10.55
C PHE A 80 14.75 2.55 -9.16
N ALA A 81 15.53 2.70 -8.10
CA ALA A 81 15.02 2.83 -6.74
C ALA A 81 14.12 4.07 -6.57
N ASP A 82 14.55 5.21 -7.11
CA ASP A 82 13.78 6.46 -7.07
C ASP A 82 12.44 6.31 -7.82
N ILE A 83 12.43 5.67 -9.00
CA ILE A 83 11.21 5.38 -9.77
C ILE A 83 10.26 4.46 -9.00
N ILE A 84 10.79 3.38 -8.41
CA ILE A 84 9.99 2.42 -7.65
C ILE A 84 9.36 3.12 -6.43
N PHE A 85 10.13 3.91 -5.70
CA PHE A 85 9.63 4.67 -4.55
C PHE A 85 8.52 5.65 -4.95
N GLN A 86 8.73 6.44 -6.00
CA GLN A 86 7.74 7.40 -6.49
C GLN A 86 6.46 6.70 -6.99
N SER A 87 6.61 5.54 -7.62
CA SER A 87 5.49 4.72 -8.09
C SER A 87 4.65 4.18 -6.92
N PHE A 88 5.30 3.65 -5.86
CA PHE A 88 4.58 3.22 -4.66
C PHE A 88 3.92 4.38 -3.91
N ALA A 89 4.59 5.53 -3.81
CA ALA A 89 3.99 6.72 -3.23
C ALA A 89 2.75 7.17 -4.03
N GLY A 90 2.84 7.21 -5.36
CA GLY A 90 1.72 7.55 -6.25
C GLY A 90 0.55 6.57 -6.14
N LEU A 91 0.82 5.27 -6.14
CA LEU A 91 -0.20 4.23 -5.94
C LEU A 91 -0.84 4.33 -4.56
N GLY A 92 -0.07 4.59 -3.51
CA GLY A 92 -0.60 4.78 -2.15
C GLY A 92 -1.53 5.99 -2.04
N LEU A 93 -1.17 7.11 -2.68
CA LEU A 93 -2.05 8.28 -2.75
C LEU A 93 -3.34 7.97 -3.51
N LYS A 94 -3.25 7.28 -4.66
CA LYS A 94 -4.42 6.88 -5.44
C LYS A 94 -5.33 5.90 -4.70
N ALA A 95 -4.74 4.93 -3.99
CA ALA A 95 -5.47 3.97 -3.16
C ALA A 95 -6.16 4.63 -1.95
N SER A 96 -5.62 5.74 -1.44
CA SER A 96 -6.26 6.49 -0.34
C SER A 96 -7.55 7.21 -0.74
N GLY A 97 -7.87 7.28 -2.04
CA GLY A 97 -9.11 7.85 -2.57
C GLY A 97 -9.28 9.37 -2.38
N GLY A 98 -8.24 10.08 -1.89
CA GLY A 98 -8.34 11.47 -1.45
C GLY A 98 -7.50 12.47 -2.25
N SER A 99 -7.79 13.76 -2.05
CA SER A 99 -7.03 14.92 -2.56
C SER A 99 -5.70 15.18 -1.82
N LEU A 100 -5.23 14.19 -1.05
CA LEU A 100 -4.03 14.28 -0.23
C LEU A 100 -2.80 14.15 -1.12
N THR A 101 -1.85 15.06 -0.94
CA THR A 101 -0.54 14.96 -1.59
C THR A 101 0.48 14.30 -0.66
N ALA A 102 1.53 13.72 -1.23
CA ALA A 102 2.67 13.25 -0.42
C ALA A 102 3.26 14.37 0.45
N ALA A 103 3.18 15.63 -0.01
CA ALA A 103 3.63 16.79 0.74
C ALA A 103 2.76 17.06 1.99
N ASP A 104 1.46 16.76 1.94
CA ASP A 104 0.56 16.93 3.08
C ASP A 104 0.82 15.88 4.16
N LEU A 105 1.15 14.64 3.77
CA LEU A 105 1.52 13.56 4.70
C LEU A 105 2.86 13.83 5.40
N MET A 106 3.77 14.54 4.75
CA MET A 106 5.06 14.95 5.31
C MET A 106 4.95 16.11 6.31
N ARG A 107 3.76 16.71 6.50
CA ARG A 107 3.55 17.81 7.45
C ARG A 107 3.08 17.27 8.81
N PRO A 108 3.94 17.25 9.85
CA PRO A 108 3.59 16.64 11.14
C PRO A 108 2.37 17.31 11.81
N GLY A 109 2.17 18.62 11.62
CA GLY A 109 0.99 19.32 12.14
C GLY A 109 -0.33 18.92 11.47
N PHE A 110 -0.30 18.56 10.18
CA PHE A 110 -1.48 18.07 9.47
C PHE A 110 -1.89 16.68 9.99
N VAL A 111 -0.91 15.79 10.16
CA VAL A 111 -1.11 14.44 10.72
C VAL A 111 -1.61 14.53 12.17
N ALA A 112 -0.99 15.36 13.00
CA ALA A 112 -1.37 15.54 14.40
C ALA A 112 -2.79 16.11 14.56
N SER A 113 -3.16 17.12 13.76
CA SER A 113 -4.50 17.70 13.76
C SER A 113 -5.58 16.70 13.33
N THR A 114 -5.31 15.93 12.27
CA THR A 114 -6.21 14.89 11.78
C THR A 114 -6.40 13.79 12.82
N GLY A 115 -5.32 13.32 13.46
CA GLY A 115 -5.37 12.32 14.53
C GLY A 115 -6.13 12.82 15.77
N PHE A 116 -5.91 14.07 16.17
CA PHE A 116 -6.64 14.69 17.29
C PHE A 116 -8.14 14.79 16.97
N THR A 117 -8.50 15.24 15.78
CA THR A 117 -9.90 15.37 15.35
C THR A 117 -10.59 14.01 15.28
N ALA A 118 -9.91 12.99 14.74
CA ALA A 118 -10.42 11.62 14.69
C ALA A 118 -10.61 11.00 16.09
N SER A 119 -9.74 11.35 17.04
CA SER A 119 -9.80 10.83 18.42
C SER A 119 -10.72 11.63 19.35
N LYS A 120 -11.12 12.85 18.96
CA LYS A 120 -11.98 13.75 19.74
C LYS A 120 -13.26 13.09 20.25
N PRO A 121 -14.02 12.30 19.46
CA PRO A 121 -15.22 11.63 19.95
C PRO A 121 -14.92 10.60 21.06
N LEU A 122 -13.78 9.89 20.97
CA LEU A 122 -13.35 8.94 21.99
C LEU A 122 -12.94 9.67 23.28
N LEU A 123 -12.26 10.80 23.15
CA LEU A 123 -11.88 11.66 24.28
C LEU A 123 -13.10 12.27 24.98
N GLU A 124 -14.12 12.68 24.22
CA GLU A 124 -15.38 13.20 24.77
C GLU A 124 -16.14 12.11 25.53
N LYS A 125 -16.22 10.89 25.00
CA LYS A 125 -16.84 9.75 25.69
C LYS A 125 -16.06 9.25 26.90
N ALA A 126 -14.73 9.25 26.83
CA ALA A 126 -13.89 9.02 28.00
C ALA A 126 -14.12 10.11 29.07
N GLY A 127 -14.24 11.37 28.68
CA GLY A 127 -14.52 12.49 29.57
C GLY A 127 -15.88 12.38 30.29
N GLU A 128 -16.93 11.92 29.59
CA GLU A 128 -18.25 11.64 30.17
C GLU A 128 -18.19 10.51 31.23
N LEU A 129 -17.37 9.48 31.00
CA LEU A 129 -17.19 8.35 31.92
C LEU A 129 -16.29 8.67 33.13
N VAL A 130 -15.36 9.62 32.98
CA VAL A 130 -14.36 9.99 34.00
C VAL A 130 -14.78 11.23 34.82
N GLY A 131 -15.92 11.86 34.50
CA GLY A 131 -16.40 13.08 35.15
C GLY A 131 -16.68 12.94 36.66
N ILE A 132 -16.51 14.05 37.41
CA ILE A 132 -16.79 14.16 38.85
C ILE A 132 -18.19 13.62 39.23
N THR A 133 -19.17 13.74 38.34
CA THR A 133 -20.53 13.22 38.55
C THR A 133 -20.59 11.69 38.61
N THR A 134 -19.67 10.97 37.96
CA THR A 134 -19.56 9.50 37.99
C THR A 134 -18.89 9.01 39.28
N PHE A 135 -17.98 9.81 39.85
CA PHE A 135 -17.40 9.59 41.18
C PHE A 135 -18.47 9.65 42.28
N PHE A 136 -19.41 10.59 42.18
CA PHE A 136 -20.51 10.72 43.15
C PHE A 136 -21.71 9.80 42.88
N SER A 137 -21.98 9.39 41.63
CA SER A 137 -23.09 8.47 41.33
C SER A 137 -22.82 7.03 41.76
N ASN A 138 -21.55 6.59 41.76
CA ASN A 138 -21.16 5.25 42.22
C ASN A 138 -20.88 5.17 43.74
N PHE A 139 -20.86 6.30 44.45
CA PHE A 139 -20.66 6.32 45.90
C PHE A 139 -21.80 5.58 46.65
N ALA A 140 -23.03 5.62 46.12
CA ALA A 140 -24.17 4.89 46.68
C ALA A 140 -24.12 3.36 46.48
N THR A 141 -23.20 2.86 45.65
CA THR A 141 -22.99 1.42 45.40
C THR A 141 -21.78 0.87 46.17
N ILE A 142 -20.91 1.75 46.69
CA ILE A 142 -19.70 1.38 47.46
C ILE A 142 -19.90 1.60 48.98
N ALA A 143 -20.96 2.31 49.40
CA ALA A 143 -21.31 2.52 50.82
C ALA A 143 -22.23 1.42 51.38
#